data_AF-Q6LBM1-F1
#
_entry.id   AF-Q6LBM1-F1
#
_cell.length_a   1.000
_cell.length_b   1.000
_cell.length_c   1.000
_cell.angle_alpha   90.00
_cell.angle_beta   90.00
_cell.angle_gamma   90.00
#
_symmetry.space_group_name_H-M   'P 1'
#
loop_
_entity.id
_entity.type
_entity.pdbx_description
1 polymer ?
#
loop_
_entity_poly.entity_id
_entity_poly.type
_entity_poly.pdbx_seq_one_letter_code
_entity_poly.pdbx_strand_id
1 'polypeptide(L)'
;MSLISKEELIKLAYSIRPRENEYKTILTNLDEYNKLTTNNNENKYLQLKKLNESIDVFMNKYKTSSRNRALSNLKKDILKEVILIKNSNTSPVEKNLHFVWIGGEVSDIALEYIKQWADINAEYNIKLWYDSEAFLVNTLKKAIVESSTTEALQL
;
A
#
# COMPACT_ATOMS: atom_id res chain seq x y z
N MET A 1 5.39 -10.42 17.35
CA MET A 1 6.41 -10.11 18.38
C MET A 1 6.18 -8.67 18.74
N SER A 2 6.06 -8.30 20.01
CA SER A 2 5.95 -6.89 20.37
C SER A 2 7.21 -6.14 19.93
N LEU A 3 7.06 -4.91 19.44
CA LEU A 3 8.19 -4.02 19.25
C LEU A 3 8.92 -3.80 20.59
N ILE A 4 10.20 -3.44 20.51
CA ILE A 4 10.98 -3.09 21.69
C ILE A 4 10.33 -1.91 22.44
N SER A 5 10.52 -1.88 23.76
CA SER A 5 10.10 -0.75 24.60
C SER A 5 10.94 0.50 24.35
N LYS A 6 10.43 1.67 24.76
CA LYS A 6 11.20 2.91 24.70
C LYS A 6 12.46 2.84 25.57
N GLU A 7 12.39 2.17 26.72
CA GLU A 7 13.52 1.97 27.63
C GLU A 7 14.62 1.12 26.98
N GLU A 8 14.24 0.06 26.26
CA GLU A 8 15.18 -0.76 25.50
C GLU A 8 15.80 0.02 24.34
N LEU A 9 15.00 0.82 23.61
CA LEU A 9 15.54 1.67 22.54
C LEU A 9 16.58 2.66 23.08
N ILE A 10 16.32 3.29 24.24
CA ILE A 10 17.28 4.20 24.90
C ILE A 10 18.60 3.48 25.20
N LYS A 11 18.55 2.25 25.72
CA LYS A 11 19.73 1.42 26.00
C LYS A 11 20.50 1.08 24.72
N LEU A 12 19.81 0.59 23.69
CA LEU A 12 20.42 0.19 22.41
C LEU A 12 21.01 1.37 21.63
N ALA A 13 20.43 2.56 21.79
CA ALA A 13 20.92 3.80 21.21
C ALA A 13 22.08 4.43 22.00
N TYR A 14 22.57 3.78 23.07
CA TYR A 14 23.61 4.30 23.97
C TYR A 14 23.31 5.73 24.47
N SER A 15 22.04 6.05 24.71
CA SER A 15 21.62 7.40 25.09
C SER A 15 21.44 7.49 26.60
N ILE A 16 22.33 8.21 27.29
CA ILE A 16 22.19 8.48 28.73
C ILE A 16 21.05 9.50 28.98
N ARG A 17 20.84 10.45 28.05
CA ARG A 17 19.70 11.39 28.05
C ARG A 17 19.27 11.74 26.63
N PRO A 18 17.99 11.61 26.26
CA PRO A 18 17.46 12.06 24.97
C PRO A 18 17.42 13.60 24.94
N ARG A 19 18.32 14.24 24.18
CA ARG A 19 18.43 15.71 24.12
C ARG A 19 17.68 16.28 22.92
N GLU A 20 17.78 15.58 21.79
CA GLU A 20 17.21 15.93 20.50
C GLU A 20 15.67 15.78 20.54
N ASN A 21 14.94 16.82 20.13
CA ASN A 21 13.48 16.79 20.13
C ASN A 21 12.96 15.71 19.17
N GLU A 22 13.62 15.52 18.03
CA GLU A 22 13.31 14.48 17.06
C GLU A 22 13.46 13.08 17.67
N TYR A 23 14.47 12.85 18.51
CA TYR A 23 14.63 11.56 19.20
C TYR A 23 13.57 11.36 20.28
N LYS A 24 13.20 12.42 21.02
CA LYS A 24 12.07 12.38 21.96
C LYS A 24 10.75 12.04 21.24
N THR A 25 10.52 12.60 20.06
CA THR A 25 9.34 12.28 19.23
C THR A 25 9.30 10.80 18.86
N ILE A 26 10.42 10.20 18.47
CA ILE A 26 10.51 8.75 18.20
C ILE A 26 10.11 7.95 19.45
N LEU A 27 10.66 8.32 20.62
CA LEU A 27 10.37 7.63 21.88
C LEU A 27 8.89 7.75 22.26
N THR A 28 8.28 8.93 22.08
CA THR A 28 6.84 9.14 22.31
C THR A 28 6.01 8.28 21.37
N ASN A 29 6.31 8.28 20.06
CA ASN A 29 5.56 7.49 19.08
C ASN A 29 5.68 5.97 19.34
N LEU A 30 6.86 5.50 19.78
CA LEU A 30 7.06 4.10 20.16
C LEU A 30 6.27 3.73 21.43
N ASP A 31 6.25 4.61 22.43
CA ASP A 31 5.45 4.43 23.65
C ASP A 31 3.96 4.42 23.36
N GLU A 32 3.50 5.34 22.51
CA GLU A 32 2.12 5.40 22.02
C GLU A 32 1.76 4.07 21.34
N TYR A 33 2.58 3.58 20.41
CA TYR A 33 2.35 2.31 19.73
C TYR A 33 2.26 1.13 20.72
N ASN A 34 3.21 1.01 21.65
CA ASN A 34 3.23 -0.07 22.63
C ASN A 34 2.05 -0.04 23.60
N LYS A 35 1.42 1.13 23.80
CA LYS A 35 0.22 1.31 24.64
C LYS A 35 -1.09 1.16 23.87
N LEU A 36 -1.07 0.97 22.54
CA LEU A 36 -2.28 0.77 21.75
C LEU A 36 -2.97 -0.53 22.18
N THR A 37 -4.13 -0.39 22.81
CA THR A 37 -5.02 -1.50 23.15
C THR A 37 -6.02 -1.83 22.05
N THR A 38 -6.04 -1.06 20.96
CA THR A 38 -7.00 -1.24 19.87
C THR A 38 -6.71 -2.51 19.06
N ASN A 39 -7.77 -3.21 18.67
CA ASN A 39 -7.71 -4.32 17.70
C ASN A 39 -7.77 -3.84 16.25
N ASN A 40 -7.89 -2.53 16.00
CA ASN A 40 -7.94 -1.99 14.65
C ASN A 40 -6.53 -1.98 14.01
N ASN A 41 -6.37 -2.83 12.98
CA ASN A 41 -5.13 -2.98 12.22
C ASN A 41 -4.72 -1.72 11.43
N GLU A 42 -5.68 -0.93 10.94
CA GLU A 42 -5.41 0.35 10.27
C GLU A 42 -4.78 1.35 11.24
N ASN A 43 -5.34 1.48 12.45
CA ASN A 43 -4.79 2.36 13.48
C ASN A 43 -3.38 1.94 13.89
N LYS A 44 -3.13 0.63 14.06
CA LYS A 44 -1.79 0.11 14.32
C LYS A 44 -0.81 0.47 13.19
N TYR A 45 -1.24 0.28 11.94
CA TYR A 45 -0.43 0.61 10.77
C TYR A 45 -0.11 2.11 10.69
N LEU A 46 -1.11 2.99 10.89
CA LEU A 46 -0.90 4.44 10.89
C LEU A 46 0.08 4.89 11.98
N GLN A 47 0.06 4.26 13.14
CA GLN A 47 0.99 4.56 14.23
C GLN A 47 2.41 4.06 13.93
N LEU A 48 2.56 2.88 13.31
CA LEU A 48 3.85 2.41 12.80
C LEU A 48 4.41 3.31 11.71
N LYS A 49 3.54 3.83 10.82
CA LYS A 49 3.92 4.80 9.80
C LYS A 49 4.45 6.09 10.43
N LYS A 50 3.70 6.68 11.38
CA LYS A 50 4.11 7.87 12.14
C LYS A 50 5.46 7.66 12.85
N LEU A 51 5.64 6.50 13.48
CA LEU A 51 6.92 6.13 14.10
C LEU A 51 8.05 6.07 13.06
N ASN A 52 7.86 5.36 11.95
CA ASN A 52 8.86 5.25 10.90
C ASN A 52 9.24 6.61 10.30
N GLU A 53 8.27 7.48 10.01
CA GLU A 53 8.51 8.83 9.51
C GLU A 53 9.31 9.68 10.50
N SER A 54 9.04 9.57 11.81
CA SER A 54 9.83 10.27 12.82
C SER A 54 11.29 9.80 12.89
N ILE A 55 11.54 8.51 12.60
CA ILE A 55 12.90 7.97 12.46
C ILE A 55 13.59 8.58 11.24
N ASP A 56 12.89 8.68 10.12
CA ASP A 56 13.44 9.28 8.89
C ASP A 56 13.80 10.76 9.09
N VAL A 57 12.95 11.53 9.78
CA VAL A 57 13.25 12.92 10.16
C VAL A 57 14.53 13.01 11.00
N PHE A 58 14.68 12.16 12.01
CA PHE A 58 15.90 12.14 12.83
C PHE A 58 17.13 11.76 12.01
N MET A 59 17.08 10.68 11.22
CA MET A 59 18.23 10.19 10.46
C MET A 59 18.66 11.17 9.37
N ASN A 60 17.71 11.88 8.75
CA ASN A 60 18.01 12.91 7.75
C ASN A 60 18.70 14.13 8.37
N LYS A 61 18.26 14.56 9.55
CA LYS A 61 18.84 15.70 10.28
C LYS A 61 20.19 15.33 10.92
N TYR A 62 20.32 14.13 11.45
CA TYR A 62 21.49 13.65 12.21
C TYR A 62 22.16 12.45 11.53
N LYS A 63 22.67 12.66 10.31
CA LYS A 63 23.19 11.60 9.41
C LYS A 63 24.29 10.74 10.03
N THR A 64 25.14 11.33 10.87
CA THR A 64 26.29 10.65 11.51
C THR A 64 26.02 10.20 12.95
N SER A 65 24.77 10.30 13.42
CA SER A 65 24.42 9.91 14.79
C SER A 65 24.68 8.42 15.02
N SER A 66 25.34 8.09 16.13
CA SER A 66 25.54 6.71 16.58
C SER A 66 24.23 5.95 16.79
N ARG A 67 23.12 6.68 17.03
CA ARG A 67 21.77 6.11 17.21
C ARG A 67 21.20 5.53 15.93
N ASN A 68 21.69 5.95 14.76
CA ASN A 68 21.19 5.51 13.46
C ASN A 68 21.28 3.99 13.29
N ARG A 69 22.23 3.31 13.97
CA ARG A 69 22.30 1.85 13.99
C ARG A 69 21.09 1.22 14.69
N ALA A 70 20.76 1.68 15.89
CA ALA A 70 19.61 1.19 16.65
C ALA A 70 18.29 1.53 15.94
N LEU A 71 18.18 2.75 15.40
CA LEU A 71 17.01 3.18 14.63
C LEU A 71 16.82 2.38 13.34
N SER A 72 17.90 2.01 12.64
CA SER A 72 17.82 1.14 11.46
C SER A 72 17.32 -0.26 11.81
N ASN A 73 17.68 -0.79 12.98
CA ASN A 73 17.15 -2.07 13.46
C ASN A 73 15.68 -1.94 13.83
N LEU A 74 15.28 -0.86 14.51
CA LEU A 74 13.87 -0.59 14.80
C LEU A 74 13.04 -0.49 13.50
N LYS A 75 13.55 0.13 12.43
CA LYS A 75 12.87 0.13 11.11
C LYS A 75 12.65 -1.27 10.56
N LYS A 76 13.60 -2.20 10.75
CA LYS A 76 13.43 -3.60 10.34
C LYS A 76 12.35 -4.30 11.17
N ASP A 77 12.28 -4.00 12.46
CA ASP A 77 11.26 -4.58 13.33
C ASP A 77 9.87 -4.00 13.04
N ILE A 78 9.77 -2.70 12.73
CA ILE A 78 8.54 -2.07 12.22
C ILE A 78 8.06 -2.80 10.95
N LEU A 79 8.96 -3.11 10.00
CA LEU A 79 8.59 -3.83 8.78
C LEU A 79 8.02 -5.22 9.09
N LYS A 80 8.65 -5.97 10.01
CA LYS A 80 8.13 -7.28 10.45
C LYS A 80 6.74 -7.13 11.07
N GLU A 81 6.54 -6.11 11.89
CA GLU A 81 5.25 -5.85 12.54
C GLU A 81 4.15 -5.50 11.54
N VAL A 82 4.46 -4.70 10.50
CA VAL A 82 3.51 -4.43 9.40
C VAL A 82 3.11 -5.72 8.68
N ILE A 83 4.04 -6.64 8.44
CA ILE A 83 3.74 -7.95 7.83
C ILE A 83 2.85 -8.78 8.75
N LEU A 84 3.08 -8.76 10.06
CA LEU A 84 2.24 -9.45 11.04
C LEU A 84 0.82 -8.87 11.06
N ILE A 85 0.68 -7.54 11.08
CA ILE A 85 -0.62 -6.86 10.98
C ILE A 85 -1.36 -7.31 9.72
N LYS A 86 -0.71 -7.27 8.55
CA LYS A 86 -1.28 -7.74 7.27
C LYS A 86 -1.76 -9.19 7.35
N ASN A 87 -0.94 -10.08 7.90
CA ASN A 87 -1.25 -11.51 7.97
C ASN A 87 -2.31 -11.84 9.04
N SER A 88 -2.43 -11.01 10.07
CA SER A 88 -3.48 -11.15 11.09
C SER A 88 -4.84 -10.64 10.62
N ASN A 89 -4.87 -9.79 9.57
CA ASN A 89 -6.11 -9.33 8.98
C ASN A 89 -6.75 -10.45 8.15
N THR A 90 -7.74 -11.12 8.74
CA THR A 90 -8.41 -12.29 8.18
C THR A 90 -9.88 -12.00 7.86
N SER A 91 -10.27 -10.72 7.78
CA SER A 91 -11.63 -10.34 7.39
C SER A 91 -11.99 -10.97 6.04
N PRO A 92 -13.16 -11.62 5.91
CA PRO A 92 -13.61 -12.17 4.64
C PRO A 92 -13.57 -11.10 3.54
N VAL A 93 -13.02 -11.45 2.38
CA VAL A 93 -13.06 -10.58 1.19
C VAL A 93 -14.49 -10.53 0.68
N GLU A 94 -15.01 -9.35 0.33
CA GLU A 94 -16.36 -9.27 -0.22
C GLU A 94 -16.47 -10.07 -1.50
N LYS A 95 -17.59 -10.78 -1.66
CA LYS A 95 -17.84 -11.67 -2.80
C LYS A 95 -18.27 -10.87 -4.04
N ASN A 96 -17.36 -10.05 -4.56
CA ASN A 96 -17.52 -9.35 -5.83
C ASN A 96 -16.35 -9.67 -6.75
N LEU A 97 -16.63 -10.02 -8.02
CA LEU A 97 -15.62 -10.10 -9.07
C LEU A 97 -15.77 -8.89 -9.99
N HIS A 98 -14.71 -8.13 -10.15
CA HIS A 98 -14.71 -6.88 -10.91
C HIS A 98 -13.92 -7.07 -12.21
N PHE A 99 -14.59 -6.86 -13.34
CA PHE A 99 -14.01 -6.81 -14.68
C PHE A 99 -14.12 -5.38 -15.22
N VAL A 100 -13.21 -4.98 -16.09
CA VAL A 100 -13.22 -3.64 -16.69
C VAL A 100 -13.07 -3.77 -18.20
N TRP A 101 -14.00 -3.16 -18.93
CA TRP A 101 -13.94 -3.04 -20.38
C TRP A 101 -14.47 -1.67 -20.80
N ILE A 102 -13.57 -0.82 -21.31
CA ILE A 102 -13.86 0.59 -21.62
C ILE A 102 -13.37 0.92 -23.04
N GLY A 103 -13.93 1.98 -23.62
CA GLY A 103 -13.44 2.52 -24.89
C GLY A 103 -13.98 1.83 -26.14
N GLY A 104 -14.85 0.83 -26.00
CA GLY A 104 -15.38 0.03 -27.10
C GLY A 104 -16.34 -1.05 -26.65
N GLU A 105 -16.97 -1.71 -27.61
CA GLU A 105 -17.82 -2.87 -27.37
C GLU A 105 -17.03 -4.04 -26.79
N VAL A 106 -17.66 -4.79 -25.88
CA VAL A 106 -17.08 -5.98 -25.24
C VAL A 106 -17.08 -7.11 -26.26
N SER A 107 -15.95 -7.79 -26.43
CA SER A 107 -15.89 -8.93 -27.35
C SER A 107 -16.60 -10.16 -26.78
N ASP A 108 -17.16 -10.99 -27.68
CA ASP A 108 -17.78 -12.27 -27.30
C ASP A 108 -16.83 -13.17 -26.52
N ILE A 109 -15.55 -13.25 -26.94
CA ILE A 109 -14.51 -14.00 -26.25
C ILE A 109 -14.35 -13.51 -24.80
N ALA A 110 -14.34 -12.20 -24.56
CA ALA A 110 -14.23 -11.68 -23.20
C ALA A 110 -15.47 -12.04 -22.37
N LEU A 111 -16.67 -11.96 -22.96
CA LEU A 111 -17.91 -12.38 -22.30
C LEU A 111 -17.91 -13.87 -21.96
N GLU A 112 -17.41 -14.74 -22.84
CA GLU A 112 -17.27 -16.17 -22.57
C GLU A 112 -16.38 -16.46 -21.36
N TYR A 113 -15.25 -15.75 -21.23
CA TYR A 113 -14.36 -15.91 -20.09
C TYR A 113 -15.00 -15.40 -18.79
N ILE A 114 -15.72 -14.28 -18.84
CA ILE A 114 -16.45 -13.75 -17.68
C ILE A 114 -17.52 -14.76 -17.23
N LYS A 115 -18.23 -15.40 -18.17
CA LYS A 115 -19.23 -16.43 -17.86
C LYS A 115 -18.63 -17.62 -17.11
N GLN A 116 -17.44 -18.09 -17.50
CA GLN A 116 -16.76 -19.18 -16.77
C GLN A 116 -16.50 -18.82 -15.29
N TRP A 117 -16.09 -17.57 -15.02
CA TRP A 117 -15.93 -17.11 -13.63
C TRP A 117 -17.26 -17.05 -12.89
N ALA A 118 -18.34 -16.61 -13.55
CA ALA A 118 -19.68 -16.54 -12.99
C ALA A 118 -20.23 -17.95 -12.64
N ASP A 119 -20.01 -18.93 -13.52
CA ASP A 119 -20.50 -20.30 -13.34
C ASP A 119 -19.83 -21.01 -12.16
N ILE A 120 -18.51 -20.82 -11.99
CA ILE A 120 -17.72 -21.46 -10.92
C ILE A 120 -17.93 -20.74 -9.57
N ASN A 121 -18.20 -19.43 -9.58
CA ASN A 121 -18.32 -18.60 -8.38
C ASN A 121 -19.73 -18.02 -8.28
N ALA A 122 -20.74 -18.89 -8.28
CA ALA A 122 -22.15 -18.52 -8.31
C ALA A 122 -22.59 -17.61 -7.14
N GLU A 123 -21.83 -17.61 -6.04
CA GLU A 123 -22.07 -16.78 -4.87
C GLU A 123 -21.40 -15.40 -4.93
N TYR A 124 -20.62 -15.10 -5.98
CA TYR A 124 -19.98 -13.82 -6.20
C TYR A 124 -20.82 -12.93 -7.13
N ASN A 125 -20.92 -11.66 -6.79
CA ASN A 125 -21.51 -10.65 -7.67
C ASN A 125 -20.51 -10.27 -8.77
N ILE A 126 -20.88 -10.47 -10.03
CA ILE A 126 -20.06 -10.09 -11.19
C ILE A 126 -20.35 -8.65 -11.58
N LYS A 127 -19.33 -7.79 -11.62
CA LYS A 127 -19.43 -6.41 -12.10
C LYS A 127 -18.53 -6.21 -13.31
N LEU A 128 -19.14 -5.95 -14.47
CA LEU A 128 -18.43 -5.50 -15.66
C LEU A 128 -18.53 -3.98 -15.77
N TRP A 129 -17.46 -3.29 -15.40
CA TRP A 129 -17.37 -1.84 -15.46
C TRP A 129 -17.09 -1.39 -16.91
N TYR A 130 -17.92 -0.47 -17.39
CA TYR A 130 -17.76 0.21 -18.67
C TYR A 130 -18.03 1.71 -18.49
N ASP A 131 -17.65 2.50 -19.49
CA ASP A 131 -17.94 3.93 -19.54
C ASP A 131 -18.94 4.18 -20.67
N SER A 132 -20.15 4.61 -20.31
CA SER A 132 -21.23 4.84 -21.27
C SER A 132 -20.94 5.99 -22.25
N GLU A 133 -20.10 6.94 -21.84
CA GLU A 133 -19.81 8.13 -22.63
C GLU A 133 -18.58 7.95 -23.54
N ALA A 134 -17.84 6.85 -23.39
CA ALA A 134 -16.55 6.65 -24.05
C ALA A 134 -16.51 5.45 -25.01
N PHE A 135 -17.65 4.93 -25.48
CA PHE A 135 -17.69 3.75 -26.36
C PHE A 135 -16.92 3.91 -27.69
N LEU A 136 -16.71 5.13 -28.17
CA LEU A 136 -16.08 5.37 -29.49
C LEU A 136 -14.57 5.63 -29.43
N VAL A 137 -13.94 5.60 -28.24
CA VAL A 137 -12.51 5.93 -28.09
C VAL A 137 -11.63 5.01 -28.93
N ASN A 138 -11.88 3.71 -28.92
CA ASN A 138 -11.10 2.75 -29.71
C ASN A 138 -11.37 2.91 -31.21
N THR A 139 -12.60 3.22 -31.60
CA THR A 139 -12.95 3.51 -33.00
C THR A 139 -12.19 4.72 -33.50
N LEU A 140 -12.19 5.82 -32.73
CA LEU A 140 -11.45 7.04 -33.05
C LEU A 140 -9.95 6.76 -33.17
N LYS A 141 -9.37 6.05 -32.19
CA LYS A 141 -7.95 5.65 -32.23
C LYS A 141 -7.63 4.89 -33.51
N LYS A 142 -8.44 3.87 -33.86
CA LYS A 142 -8.22 3.06 -35.07
C LYS A 142 -8.27 3.91 -36.33
N ALA A 143 -9.26 4.80 -36.45
CA ALA A 143 -9.40 5.68 -37.61
C ALA A 143 -8.19 6.59 -37.80
N ILE A 144 -7.68 7.20 -36.72
CA ILE A 144 -6.48 8.04 -36.78
C ILE A 144 -5.27 7.22 -37.21
N VAL A 145 -5.04 6.06 -36.59
CA VAL A 145 -3.89 5.21 -36.90
C VAL A 145 -3.92 4.72 -38.35
N GLU A 146 -5.08 4.27 -38.82
CA GLU A 146 -5.28 3.81 -40.20
C GLU A 146 -5.02 4.94 -41.20
N SER A 147 -5.56 6.14 -40.94
CA SER A 147 -5.33 7.32 -41.78
C SER A 147 -3.83 7.67 -41.85
N SER A 148 -3.16 7.79 -40.71
CA SER A 148 -1.74 8.16 -40.66
C SER A 148 -0.83 7.09 -41.27
N THR A 149 -1.17 5.81 -41.12
CA THR A 149 -0.40 4.71 -41.74
C THR A 149 -0.53 4.76 -43.26
N THR A 150 -1.73 5.02 -43.76
CA THR A 150 -1.98 5.15 -45.20
C THR A 150 -1.19 6.31 -45.80
N GLU A 151 -1.21 7.47 -45.13
CA GLU A 151 -0.45 8.66 -45.54
C GLU A 151 1.06 8.39 -45.57
N ALA A 152 1.60 7.70 -44.56
CA ALA A 152 3.03 7.37 -44.49
C ALA A 152 3.49 6.38 -45.59
N LEU A 153 2.61 5.48 -46.05
CA LEU A 153 2.93 4.51 -47.10
C LEU A 153 2.81 5.06 -48.53
N GLN A 154 2.20 6.25 -48.70
CA GLN A 154 2.06 6.92 -49.99
C GLN A 154 3.23 7.86 -50.33
N LEU A 155 4.15 8.08 -49.39
CA LEU A 155 5.40 8.83 -49.53
C LEU A 155 6.57 7.91 -49.88
#